data_AF-A0AAP0B0R5-F1
#
_entry.id   AF-A0AAP0B0R5-F1
#
_cell.length_a   1.000
_cell.length_b   1.000
_cell.length_c   1.000
_cell.angle_alpha   90.00
_cell.angle_beta   90.00
_cell.angle_gamma   90.00
#
_symmetry.space_group_name_H-M   'P 1'
#
loop_
_entity.id
_entity.type
_entity.pdbx_description
1 polymer ?
#
loop_
_entity_poly.entity_id
_entity_poly.type
_entity_poly.pdbx_seq_one_letter_code
_entity_poly.pdbx_strand_id
1 'polypeptide(L)'
;MEEDQACLFGDVALSFFRPAALVVSTPNYEYNPILRRSANPGKEDSEDRAASTKFRNHDHKFEWTRLQFQRWASDLAARHHYSVEFSGVGGSIDVEPGFASQIAVFKRGSDQSEKQFSRAEEPSQPYEVVWQWSDGSAPAAT
;
A
#
# COMPACT_ATOMS: atom_id res chain seq x y z
N MET A 1 -3.50 4.97 10.02
CA MET A 1 -3.56 3.52 9.84
C MET A 1 -2.40 2.93 10.61
N GLU A 2 -2.69 2.15 11.63
CA GLU A 2 -1.70 1.33 12.37
C GLU A 2 -1.27 0.12 11.52
N GLU A 3 -0.21 -0.58 11.93
CA GLU A 3 0.37 -1.69 11.15
C GLU A 3 -0.59 -2.90 11.02
N ASP A 4 -1.32 -3.24 12.07
CA ASP A 4 -2.33 -4.29 12.08
C ASP A 4 -3.52 -3.95 11.16
N GLN A 5 -3.91 -2.69 11.11
CA GLN A 5 -4.93 -2.19 10.19
C GLN A 5 -4.49 -2.30 8.73
N ALA A 6 -3.19 -2.18 8.43
CA ALA A 6 -2.67 -2.41 7.09
C ALA A 6 -2.76 -3.88 6.65
N CYS A 7 -2.53 -4.81 7.59
CA CYS A 7 -2.77 -6.25 7.36
C CYS A 7 -4.26 -6.54 7.09
N LEU A 8 -5.15 -6.01 7.94
CA LEU A 8 -6.59 -6.16 7.75
C LEU A 8 -7.07 -5.56 6.41
N PHE A 9 -6.56 -4.38 6.05
CA PHE A 9 -6.82 -3.78 4.75
C PHE A 9 -6.45 -4.73 3.61
N GLY A 10 -5.25 -5.31 3.64
CA GLY A 10 -4.79 -6.23 2.62
C GLY A 10 -5.68 -7.47 2.50
N ASP A 11 -6.08 -8.04 3.64
CA ASP A 11 -6.97 -9.20 3.68
C ASP A 11 -8.36 -8.87 3.10
N VAL A 12 -8.96 -7.74 3.49
CA VAL A 12 -10.26 -7.30 2.95
C VAL A 12 -10.16 -6.98 1.46
N ALA A 13 -9.11 -6.27 1.03
CA ALA A 13 -8.90 -5.92 -0.37
C ALA A 13 -8.83 -7.16 -1.28
N LEU A 14 -8.03 -8.15 -0.90
CA LEU A 14 -7.80 -9.33 -1.76
C LEU A 14 -8.85 -10.43 -1.60
N SER A 15 -9.48 -10.59 -0.42
CA SER A 15 -10.46 -11.66 -0.20
C SER A 15 -11.91 -11.25 -0.47
N PHE A 16 -12.30 -10.02 -0.10
CA PHE A 16 -13.67 -9.54 -0.24
C PHE A 16 -13.86 -8.83 -1.57
N PHE A 17 -13.10 -7.75 -1.81
CA PHE A 17 -13.22 -6.98 -3.06
C PHE A 17 -12.67 -7.70 -4.28
N ARG A 18 -11.67 -8.59 -4.09
CA ARG A 18 -11.07 -9.44 -5.13
C ARG A 18 -10.83 -8.68 -6.43
N PRO A 19 -9.97 -7.65 -6.47
CA PRO A 19 -9.69 -6.92 -7.69
C PRO A 19 -8.88 -7.77 -8.68
N ALA A 20 -8.94 -7.45 -9.97
CA ALA A 20 -8.04 -8.06 -10.95
C ALA A 20 -6.57 -7.64 -10.71
N ALA A 21 -6.37 -6.39 -10.29
CA ALA A 21 -5.08 -5.86 -9.87
C ALA A 21 -5.25 -4.92 -8.67
N LEU A 22 -4.29 -4.95 -7.73
CA LEU A 22 -4.18 -3.99 -6.63
C LEU A 22 -2.76 -3.40 -6.65
N VAL A 23 -2.66 -2.08 -6.58
CA VAL A 23 -1.38 -1.38 -6.51
C VAL A 23 -1.28 -0.71 -5.15
N VAL A 24 -0.28 -1.11 -4.37
CA VAL A 24 0.01 -0.51 -3.06
C VAL A 24 1.33 0.23 -3.16
N SER A 25 1.36 1.50 -2.73
CA SER A 25 2.59 2.26 -2.56
C SER A 25 2.75 2.72 -1.12
N THR A 26 3.99 2.75 -0.63
CA THR A 26 4.33 3.21 0.71
C THR A 26 5.74 3.80 0.72
N PRO A 27 6.08 4.73 1.63
CA PRO A 27 7.46 5.16 1.81
C PRO A 27 8.42 3.99 2.05
N ASN A 28 9.63 4.06 1.48
CA ASN A 28 10.75 3.25 1.90
C ASN A 28 11.49 3.95 3.06
N TYR A 29 11.40 3.39 4.26
CA TYR A 29 12.03 3.95 5.45
C TYR A 29 13.56 4.12 5.30
N GLU A 30 14.21 3.21 4.58
CA GLU A 30 15.66 3.22 4.34
C GLU A 30 16.11 4.44 3.54
N TYR A 31 15.21 5.08 2.79
CA TYR A 31 15.50 6.27 1.99
C TYR A 31 15.44 7.59 2.79
N ASN A 32 14.86 7.57 4.00
CA ASN A 32 14.69 8.77 4.83
C ASN A 32 15.99 9.54 5.16
N PRO A 33 17.13 8.87 5.44
CA PRO A 33 18.39 9.57 5.70
C PRO A 33 18.84 10.46 4.53
N ILE A 34 18.60 10.04 3.28
CA ILE A 34 18.95 10.81 2.08
C ILE A 34 18.14 12.11 2.01
N LEU A 35 16.82 12.00 2.21
CA LEU A 35 15.92 13.16 2.19
C LEU A 35 16.27 14.16 3.28
N ARG A 36 16.60 13.68 4.50
CA ARG A 36 16.98 14.54 5.62
C ARG A 36 18.31 15.28 5.37
N ARG A 37 19.31 14.60 4.79
CA ARG A 37 20.59 15.23 4.45
C ARG A 37 20.39 16.34 3.43
N SER A 38 19.60 16.08 2.39
CA SER A 38 19.28 17.07 1.35
C SER A 38 18.51 18.29 1.90
N ALA A 39 17.58 18.07 2.84
CA ALA A 39 16.75 19.14 3.39
C ALA A 39 17.46 20.08 4.38
N ASN A 40 18.60 19.67 4.97
CA ASN A 40 19.33 20.48 5.96
C ASN A 40 20.85 20.42 5.73
N PRO A 41 21.36 21.03 4.65
CA PRO A 41 22.80 21.13 4.40
C PRO A 41 23.47 21.98 5.49
N GLY A 42 24.59 21.50 6.06
CA GLY A 42 25.41 22.25 7.03
C GLY A 42 25.07 22.08 8.52
N LYS A 43 24.10 21.23 8.89
CA LYS A 43 23.82 20.85 10.30
C LYS A 43 24.25 19.41 10.58
N GLU A 44 25.50 19.08 10.26
CA GLU A 44 26.01 17.71 10.36
C GLU A 44 26.29 17.28 11.82
N ASP A 45 26.62 18.23 12.70
CA ASP A 45 27.17 17.96 14.04
C ASP A 45 26.27 18.39 15.23
N SER A 46 25.01 18.77 15.02
CA SER A 46 24.12 19.11 16.15
C SER A 46 23.57 17.84 16.80
N GLU A 47 23.79 17.66 18.11
CA GLU A 47 23.29 16.55 18.95
C GLU A 47 21.77 16.31 18.80
N ASP A 48 21.02 17.34 18.39
CA ASP A 48 19.59 17.29 18.03
C ASP A 48 19.24 16.34 16.87
N ARG A 49 20.22 15.85 16.08
CA ARG A 49 19.98 14.86 15.01
C ARG A 49 19.81 13.43 15.51
N ALA A 50 20.43 13.07 16.64
CA ALA A 50 20.45 11.70 17.16
C ALA A 50 19.10 11.26 17.78
N ALA A 51 18.21 12.20 18.07
CA ALA A 51 17.04 11.96 18.92
C ALA A 51 15.76 11.49 18.21
N SER A 52 15.76 11.21 16.90
CA SER A 52 14.73 10.35 16.28
C SER A 52 14.96 10.17 14.80
N THR A 53 14.93 8.92 14.35
CA THR A 53 14.58 8.61 12.96
C THR A 53 13.08 8.90 12.81
N LYS A 54 12.73 10.16 12.52
CA LYS A 54 11.33 10.57 12.30
C LYS A 54 10.86 10.05 10.95
N PHE A 55 9.64 9.52 10.91
CA PHE A 55 8.91 9.28 9.67
C PHE A 55 8.84 10.55 8.82
N ARG A 56 8.61 10.41 7.52
CA ARG A 56 8.54 11.54 6.57
C ARG A 56 7.40 12.51 6.91
N ASN A 57 6.36 12.01 7.55
CA ASN A 57 5.21 12.78 8.00
C ASN A 57 4.92 12.44 9.47
N HIS A 58 4.52 13.44 10.25
CA HIS A 58 4.18 13.29 11.66
C HIS A 58 2.93 12.43 11.90
N ASP A 59 2.05 12.32 10.90
CA ASP A 59 0.85 11.48 11.00
C ASP A 59 1.09 10.02 10.60
N HIS A 60 2.24 9.69 9.98
CA HIS A 60 2.58 8.29 9.70
C HIS A 60 2.71 7.52 11.01
N LYS A 61 2.06 6.35 11.07
CA LYS A 61 2.09 5.48 12.26
C LYS A 61 3.23 4.47 12.19
N PHE A 62 3.63 4.10 10.97
CA PHE A 62 4.79 3.26 10.67
C PHE A 62 5.34 3.62 9.28
N GLU A 63 6.58 3.24 9.02
CA GLU A 63 7.17 3.22 7.68
C GLU A 63 8.03 1.96 7.57
N TRP A 64 7.78 1.16 6.54
CA TRP A 64 8.48 -0.11 6.36
C TRP A 64 9.81 0.07 5.62
N THR A 65 10.78 -0.74 6.01
CA THR A 65 11.95 -1.08 5.20
C THR A 65 11.53 -1.87 3.94
N ARG A 66 12.43 -2.01 2.96
CA ARG A 66 12.20 -2.84 1.77
C ARG A 66 11.85 -4.27 2.15
N LEU A 67 12.60 -4.82 3.11
CA LEU A 67 12.42 -6.19 3.57
C LEU A 67 11.06 -6.39 4.27
N GLN A 68 10.65 -5.47 5.14
CA GLN A 68 9.36 -5.56 5.83
C GLN A 68 8.19 -5.50 4.83
N PHE A 69 8.23 -4.55 3.90
CA PHE A 69 7.19 -4.41 2.88
C PHE A 69 7.12 -5.63 1.94
N GLN A 70 8.27 -6.13 1.49
CA GLN A 70 8.32 -7.32 0.63
C GLN A 70 7.79 -8.57 1.32
N ARG A 71 8.11 -8.77 2.62
CA ARG A 71 7.57 -9.89 3.41
C ARG A 71 6.06 -9.80 3.53
N TRP A 72 5.55 -8.66 4.00
CA TRP A 72 4.11 -8.42 4.14
C TRP A 72 3.36 -8.68 2.83
N ALA A 73 3.84 -8.11 1.73
CA ALA A 73 3.19 -8.24 0.43
C ALA A 73 3.28 -9.67 -0.14
N SER A 74 4.41 -10.35 0.02
CA SER A 74 4.58 -11.72 -0.46
C SER A 74 3.69 -12.70 0.30
N ASP A 75 3.64 -12.58 1.62
CA ASP A 75 2.77 -13.41 2.47
C ASP A 75 1.29 -13.16 2.14
N LEU A 76 0.90 -11.90 1.98
CA LEU A 76 -0.47 -11.53 1.61
C LEU A 76 -0.85 -12.11 0.23
N ALA A 77 0.03 -11.99 -0.77
CA ALA A 77 -0.20 -12.52 -2.11
C ALA A 77 -0.37 -14.05 -2.10
N ALA A 78 0.52 -14.75 -1.39
CA ALA A 78 0.47 -16.20 -1.25
C ALA A 78 -0.82 -16.68 -0.58
N ARG A 79 -1.27 -16.01 0.50
CA ARG A 79 -2.50 -16.35 1.22
C ARG A 79 -3.77 -16.21 0.37
N HIS A 80 -3.81 -15.24 -0.54
CA HIS A 80 -5.01 -14.91 -1.32
C HIS A 80 -4.93 -15.32 -2.80
N HIS A 81 -3.90 -16.08 -3.19
CA HIS A 81 -3.69 -16.57 -4.56
C HIS A 81 -3.50 -15.46 -5.60
N TYR A 82 -2.75 -14.43 -5.23
CA TYR A 82 -2.26 -13.39 -6.13
C TYR A 82 -0.77 -13.62 -6.44
N SER A 83 -0.30 -13.18 -7.60
CA SER A 83 1.12 -12.89 -7.79
C SER A 83 1.41 -11.47 -7.30
N VAL A 84 2.67 -11.19 -6.94
CA VAL A 84 3.12 -9.84 -6.57
C VAL A 84 4.45 -9.50 -7.27
N GLU A 85 4.50 -8.30 -7.83
CA GLU A 85 5.71 -7.72 -8.43
C GLU A 85 6.10 -6.46 -7.65
N PHE A 86 7.40 -6.27 -7.38
CA PHE A 86 7.93 -5.14 -6.62
C PHE A 86 8.61 -4.13 -7.54
N SER A 87 8.34 -2.86 -7.31
CA SER A 87 8.96 -1.72 -8.00
C SER A 87 8.94 -0.48 -7.09
N GLY A 88 9.14 0.71 -7.65
CA GLY A 88 9.06 1.95 -6.91
C GLY A 88 9.29 3.18 -7.77
N VAL A 89 9.30 4.34 -7.11
CA VAL A 89 9.57 5.64 -7.73
C VAL A 89 10.58 6.45 -6.90
N GLY A 90 11.39 7.23 -7.61
CA GLY A 90 12.52 8.00 -7.05
C GLY A 90 13.70 7.10 -6.71
N GLY A 91 14.89 7.36 -7.25
CA GLY A 91 16.02 6.43 -7.16
C GLY A 91 15.89 5.25 -8.15
N SER A 92 16.64 4.16 -7.90
CA SER A 92 16.61 2.92 -8.69
C SER A 92 16.84 1.72 -7.79
N ILE A 93 16.44 0.51 -8.24
CA ILE A 93 16.58 -0.71 -7.44
C ILE A 93 18.05 -1.15 -7.24
N ASP A 94 18.91 -0.83 -8.20
CA ASP A 94 20.33 -1.24 -8.22
C ASP A 94 21.24 -0.30 -7.41
N VAL A 95 20.69 0.79 -6.87
CA VAL A 95 21.44 1.79 -6.10
C VAL A 95 20.89 1.84 -4.69
N GLU A 96 21.72 1.61 -3.69
CA GLU A 96 21.32 1.75 -2.29
C GLU A 96 20.83 3.18 -2.00
N PRO A 97 19.67 3.38 -1.32
CA PRO A 97 18.82 2.41 -0.61
C PRO A 97 17.61 1.90 -1.39
N GLY A 98 17.68 1.90 -2.72
CA GLY A 98 16.58 1.53 -3.59
C GLY A 98 15.67 2.71 -3.89
N PHE A 99 14.39 2.41 -4.10
CA PHE A 99 13.40 3.44 -4.39
C PHE A 99 13.02 4.27 -3.15
N ALA A 100 12.68 5.54 -3.37
CA ALA A 100 12.17 6.42 -2.32
C ALA A 100 10.75 6.03 -1.88
N SER A 101 9.89 5.67 -2.83
CA SER A 101 8.61 5.03 -2.55
C SER A 101 8.61 3.64 -3.17
N GLN A 102 8.27 2.64 -2.37
CA GLN A 102 8.20 1.24 -2.79
C GLN A 102 6.76 0.89 -3.18
N ILE A 103 6.62 0.03 -4.18
CA ILE A 103 5.35 -0.34 -4.80
C ILE A 103 5.27 -1.86 -4.91
N ALA A 104 4.12 -2.42 -4.53
CA ALA A 104 3.75 -3.81 -4.77
C ALA A 104 2.53 -3.84 -5.69
N VAL A 105 2.64 -4.57 -6.79
CA VAL A 105 1.56 -4.78 -7.76
C VAL A 105 1.08 -6.21 -7.63
N PHE A 106 -0.12 -6.39 -7.08
CA PHE A 106 -0.77 -7.68 -6.96
C PHE A 106 -1.61 -7.94 -8.20
N LYS A 107 -1.51 -9.14 -8.80
CA LYS A 107 -2.35 -9.56 -9.93
C LYS A 107 -3.02 -10.89 -9.61
N ARG A 108 -4.34 -10.96 -9.87
CA ARG A 108 -5.09 -12.20 -9.69
C ARG A 108 -4.75 -13.18 -10.81
N GLY A 109 -4.47 -14.43 -10.48
CA GLY A 109 -4.27 -15.48 -11.48
C GLY A 109 -5.50 -15.69 -12.36
N SER A 110 -5.30 -16.02 -13.64
CA SER A 110 -6.37 -16.25 -14.62
C SER A 110 -7.19 -17.52 -14.37
N ASP A 111 -6.70 -18.43 -13.52
CA ASP A 111 -7.22 -19.79 -13.36
C ASP A 111 -8.17 -19.96 -12.16
N GLN A 112 -8.63 -18.85 -11.60
CA GLN A 112 -9.69 -18.88 -10.58
C GLN A 112 -11.04 -19.03 -11.29
N SER A 113 -11.33 -20.25 -11.77
CA SER A 113 -12.71 -20.68 -12.00
C SER A 113 -13.54 -20.30 -10.77
N GLU A 114 -14.76 -19.83 -10.98
CA GLU A 114 -15.73 -19.48 -9.94
C GLU A 114 -16.03 -20.69 -9.05
N LYS A 115 -15.09 -21.12 -8.21
CA LYS A 115 -15.37 -22.00 -7.09
C LYS A 115 -16.16 -21.16 -6.13
N GLN A 116 -17.46 -21.38 -6.21
CA GLN A 116 -18.57 -20.82 -5.46
C GLN A 116 -18.15 -20.48 -4.02
N PHE A 117 -17.71 -19.23 -3.81
CA PHE A 117 -17.59 -18.65 -2.48
C PHE A 117 -19.00 -18.23 -2.04
N SER A 118 -19.77 -19.22 -1.58
CA SER A 118 -21.08 -19.01 -0.97
C SER A 118 -20.90 -18.59 0.49
N ARG A 119 -20.61 -17.32 0.70
CA ARG A 119 -21.15 -16.62 1.87
C ARG A 119 -21.70 -15.29 1.39
N ALA A 120 -22.98 -15.31 1.02
CA ALA A 120 -23.75 -14.10 0.85
C ALA A 120 -23.87 -13.46 2.23
N GLU A 121 -22.89 -12.65 2.60
CA GLU A 121 -23.11 -11.65 3.64
C GLU A 121 -24.09 -10.63 3.07
N GLU A 122 -25.11 -10.28 3.87
CA GLU A 122 -26.03 -9.20 3.56
C GLU A 122 -25.24 -7.96 3.11
N PRO A 123 -25.63 -7.28 2.03
CA PRO A 123 -24.89 -6.14 1.52
C PRO A 123 -24.92 -5.00 2.55
N SER A 124 -23.88 -4.93 3.38
CA SER A 124 -23.63 -3.75 4.19
C SER A 124 -23.13 -2.64 3.27
N GLN A 125 -23.76 -1.47 3.37
CA GLN A 125 -23.31 -0.25 2.69
C GLN A 125 -22.75 0.71 3.75
N PRO A 126 -21.52 0.46 4.25
CA PRO A 126 -20.95 1.28 5.32
C PRO A 126 -20.50 2.66 4.84
N TYR A 127 -20.40 2.88 3.53
CA TYR A 127 -19.96 4.13 2.94
C TYR A 127 -21.15 5.05 2.64
N GLU A 128 -21.02 6.32 3.00
CA GLU A 128 -21.95 7.39 2.63
C GLU A 128 -21.53 8.01 1.29
N VAL A 129 -22.44 8.07 0.32
CA VAL A 129 -22.20 8.73 -0.97
C VAL A 129 -22.27 10.24 -0.77
N VAL A 130 -21.12 10.89 -0.66
CA VAL A 130 -21.02 12.36 -0.54
C VAL A 130 -21.23 13.07 -1.88
N TRP A 131 -20.87 12.43 -2.99
CA TRP A 131 -21.03 12.96 -4.34
C TRP A 131 -21.16 11.83 -5.36
N GLN A 132 -22.13 11.93 -6.27
CA GLN A 132 -22.33 11.00 -7.38
C GLN A 132 -22.59 11.78 -8.66
N TRP A 133 -21.94 11.34 -9.73
CA TRP A 133 -22.16 11.86 -11.07
C TRP A 133 -22.48 10.69 -12.01
N SER A 134 -23.53 10.86 -12.80
CA SER A 134 -23.95 9.93 -13.85
C SER A 134 -24.13 10.74 -15.14
N ASP A 135 -23.63 10.22 -16.26
CA ASP A 135 -23.61 10.91 -17.56
C ASP A 135 -24.99 11.12 -18.22
N GLY A 136 -26.09 10.84 -17.49
CA GLY A 136 -27.47 10.95 -17.95
C GLY A 136 -28.05 9.66 -18.54
N SER A 137 -27.28 8.57 -18.64
CA SER A 137 -27.76 7.27 -19.12
C SER A 137 -28.39 6.38 -18.03
N ALA A 138 -29.15 6.96 -17.09
CA ALA A 138 -29.97 6.16 -16.18
C ALA A 138 -31.24 5.69 -16.92
N PRO A 139 -31.60 4.39 -16.88
CA PRO A 139 -32.90 3.95 -17.38
C PRO A 139 -34.01 4.63 -16.57
N ALA A 140 -35.06 5.09 -17.26
CA ALA A 140 -36.25 5.62 -16.62
C ALA A 140 -36.77 4.59 -15.61
N ALA A 141 -36.86 4.98 -14.34
CA ALA A 141 -37.54 4.19 -13.32
C ALA A 141 -39.01 4.04 -13.74
N THR A 142 -39.45 2.81 -13.98
CA THR A 142 -40.86 2.41 -14.09
C THR A 142 -41.47 2.17 -12.73
#